data_AF-A0A3P8C717-F1
#
_entry.id   AF-A0A3P8C717-F1
#
_cell.length_a   1.000
_cell.length_b   1.000
_cell.length_c   1.000
_cell.angle_alpha   90.00
_cell.angle_beta   90.00
_cell.angle_gamma   90.00
#
_symmetry.space_group_name_H-M   'P 1'
#
loop_
_entity.id
_entity.type
_entity.pdbx_description
1 polymer ?
#
loop_
_entity_poly.entity_id
_entity_poly.type
_entity_poly.pdbx_seq_one_letter_code
_entity_poly.pdbx_strand_id
1 'polypeptide(L)'
;MTKVCERQLRIHLTPSRGLHYHFTVFFDYFHLCAIELAIYGALTNITSSIISWPKFSPHNTPLQTNNQIISLAQQTWHGITCSIKQPNRRHFALAIHRHLCQILLAARESMLLFWRESLPYLPSYMRPRIEPVDFQSKLDSLVQTAQSLETDDDLANQLSFDIARLSSQNTVLFKQLCKSVTLQSKLAAFLRRRFHQIRMKRLAEAFFCQELSLVNLLAIYDSSLNGAVN
;
A
#
# COMPACT_ATOMS: atom_id res chain seq x y z
N MET A 1 32.62 -11.55 -7.15
CA MET A 1 31.90 -11.82 -5.88
C MET A 1 30.87 -12.92 -6.12
N THR A 2 30.90 -13.99 -5.34
CA THR A 2 29.91 -15.09 -5.38
C THR A 2 28.75 -14.76 -4.43
N LYS A 3 27.50 -15.02 -4.85
CA LYS A 3 26.29 -14.78 -4.06
C LYS A 3 26.19 -15.82 -2.94
N VAL A 4 26.22 -15.37 -1.68
CA VAL A 4 26.21 -16.27 -0.49
C VAL A 4 24.81 -16.75 -0.11
N CYS A 5 23.79 -15.88 -0.22
CA CYS A 5 22.41 -16.21 0.15
C CYS A 5 21.42 -15.35 -0.66
N GLU A 6 20.27 -15.92 -1.01
CA GLU A 6 19.16 -15.22 -1.65
C GLU A 6 17.85 -15.57 -0.93
N ARG A 7 16.99 -14.55 -0.72
CA ARG A 7 15.68 -14.70 -0.11
C ARG A 7 14.67 -13.93 -0.95
N GLN A 8 13.53 -14.57 -1.23
CA GLN A 8 12.39 -13.91 -1.84
C GLN A 8 11.35 -13.56 -0.77
N LEU A 9 10.94 -12.30 -0.72
CA LEU A 9 9.90 -11.84 0.18
C LEU A 9 8.70 -11.34 -0.64
N ARG A 10 7.51 -11.85 -0.33
CA ARG A 10 6.26 -11.31 -0.85
C ARG A 10 5.81 -10.14 0.01
N ILE A 11 5.57 -9.03 -0.65
CA ILE A 11 5.25 -7.77 -0.01
C ILE A 11 3.91 -7.28 -0.57
N HIS A 12 2.96 -6.99 0.31
CA HIS A 12 1.64 -6.47 -0.09
C HIS A 12 1.60 -4.95 0.08
N LEU A 13 1.55 -4.25 -1.05
CA LEU A 13 1.30 -2.81 -1.10
C LEU A 13 -0.20 -2.55 -1.18
N THR A 14 -0.72 -1.78 -0.23
CA THR A 14 -2.10 -1.28 -0.30
C THR A 14 -2.03 0.21 -0.67
N PRO A 15 -2.59 0.68 -1.79
CA PRO A 15 -2.46 2.08 -2.21
C PRO A 15 -2.86 3.11 -1.14
N SER A 16 -3.92 2.82 -0.37
CA SER A 16 -4.42 3.69 0.70
C SER A 16 -3.63 3.60 2.00
N ARG A 17 -3.02 2.44 2.32
CA ARG A 17 -2.25 2.26 3.58
C ARG A 17 -0.75 2.39 3.40
N GLY A 18 -0.26 2.33 2.17
CA GLY A 18 1.14 2.22 1.87
C GLY A 18 1.72 0.85 2.26
N LEU A 19 3.00 0.89 2.55
CA LEU A 19 3.87 -0.23 2.80
C LEU A 19 4.75 0.11 3.99
N HIS A 20 4.49 -0.52 5.14
CA HIS A 20 5.30 -0.37 6.33
C HIS A 20 5.67 -1.77 6.78
N TYR A 21 6.88 -2.22 6.45
CA TYR A 21 7.36 -3.54 6.83
C TYR A 21 8.66 -3.41 7.58
N HIS A 22 8.78 -4.21 8.63
CA HIS A 22 9.99 -4.35 9.40
C HIS A 22 10.22 -5.84 9.67
N PHE A 23 11.34 -6.37 9.20
CA PHE A 23 11.63 -7.80 9.28
C PHE A 23 13.13 -8.07 9.39
N THR A 24 13.46 -9.27 9.86
CA THR A 24 14.82 -9.73 10.06
C THR A 24 15.12 -10.84 9.06
N VAL A 25 16.18 -10.69 8.28
CA VAL A 25 16.66 -11.66 7.29
C VAL A 25 17.89 -12.37 7.83
N PHE A 26 17.73 -13.63 8.22
CA PHE A 26 18.84 -14.49 8.61
C PHE A 26 19.58 -15.00 7.37
N PHE A 27 20.90 -14.81 7.37
CA PHE A 27 21.79 -15.30 6.32
C PHE A 27 22.80 -16.32 6.81
N ASP A 28 22.99 -16.45 8.13
CA ASP A 28 23.74 -17.53 8.76
C ASP A 28 23.03 -17.97 10.05
N TYR A 29 22.55 -19.21 10.10
CA TYR A 29 21.89 -19.75 11.29
C TYR A 29 22.86 -20.26 12.34
N PHE A 30 24.06 -20.70 11.93
CA PHE A 30 25.08 -21.19 12.86
C PHE A 30 25.63 -20.05 13.70
N HIS A 31 25.91 -18.92 13.07
CA HIS A 31 26.42 -17.73 13.75
C HIS A 31 25.31 -16.75 14.19
N LEU A 32 24.04 -17.11 13.97
CA LEU A 32 22.87 -16.26 14.24
C LEU A 32 22.96 -14.87 13.56
N CYS A 33 23.61 -14.79 12.40
CA CYS A 33 23.79 -13.54 11.68
C CYS A 33 22.52 -13.19 10.90
N ALA A 34 22.06 -11.96 11.10
CA ALA A 34 20.89 -11.43 10.43
C ALA A 34 21.02 -9.95 10.09
N ILE A 35 20.28 -9.53 9.05
CA ILE A 35 20.09 -8.13 8.67
C ILE A 35 18.67 -7.74 9.03
N GLU A 36 18.51 -6.62 9.71
CA GLU A 36 17.22 -6.02 9.97
C GLU A 36 16.90 -5.01 8.88
N LEU A 37 15.77 -5.20 8.20
CA LEU A 37 15.33 -4.35 7.10
C LEU A 37 14.01 -3.67 7.46
N ALA A 38 13.96 -2.36 7.26
CA ALA A 38 12.73 -1.59 7.29
C ALA A 38 12.45 -1.07 5.87
N ILE A 39 11.26 -1.36 5.35
CA ILE A 39 10.79 -0.86 4.06
C ILE A 39 9.60 0.06 4.32
N TYR A 40 9.74 1.29 3.86
CA TYR A 40 8.66 2.26 3.82
C TYR A 40 8.31 2.57 2.36
N GLY A 41 7.03 2.46 2.03
CA GLY A 41 6.48 2.83 0.75
C GLY A 41 5.11 3.44 0.95
N ALA A 42 4.73 4.36 0.09
CA ALA A 42 3.40 4.96 0.09
C ALA A 42 3.06 5.40 -1.33
N LEU A 43 1.77 5.49 -1.63
CA LEU A 43 1.34 6.04 -2.91
C LEU A 43 1.56 7.56 -2.91
N THR A 44 2.53 8.01 -3.70
CA THR A 44 2.84 9.44 -3.84
C THR A 44 2.26 10.07 -5.09
N ASN A 45 2.07 9.30 -6.16
CA ASN A 45 1.60 9.84 -7.44
C ASN A 45 0.82 8.79 -8.22
N ILE A 46 -0.14 9.25 -9.02
CA ILE A 46 -0.86 8.46 -10.01
C ILE A 46 -0.69 9.15 -11.37
N THR A 47 -0.10 8.46 -12.33
CA THR A 47 0.07 8.96 -13.69
C THR A 47 -0.97 8.35 -14.62
N SER A 48 -1.44 9.14 -15.59
CA SER A 48 -2.41 8.72 -16.60
C SER A 48 -1.91 7.57 -17.49
N SER A 49 -0.60 7.39 -17.62
CA SER A 49 0.02 6.35 -18.45
C SER A 49 -0.21 4.90 -17.97
N ILE A 50 -0.70 4.69 -16.75
CA ILE A 50 -0.87 3.34 -16.15
C ILE A 50 -2.30 2.82 -16.32
N ILE A 51 -3.28 3.69 -16.60
CA ILE A 51 -4.70 3.32 -16.65
C ILE A 51 -5.09 3.03 -18.11
N SER A 52 -4.54 1.97 -18.69
CA SER A 52 -5.08 1.40 -19.93
C SER A 52 -5.91 0.17 -19.62
N TRP A 53 -7.15 0.16 -20.12
CA TRP A 53 -7.94 -1.05 -20.14
C TRP A 53 -7.48 -1.87 -21.35
N PRO A 54 -7.12 -3.16 -21.19
CA PRO A 54 -6.89 -4.00 -22.36
C PRO A 54 -8.17 -3.99 -23.18
N LYS A 55 -8.11 -3.42 -24.39
CA LYS A 55 -9.20 -3.51 -25.35
C LYS A 55 -9.32 -4.99 -25.72
N PHE A 56 -10.26 -5.70 -25.10
CA PHE A 56 -10.65 -7.03 -25.57
C PHE A 56 -11.39 -6.83 -26.90
N SER A 57 -10.65 -6.93 -28.00
CA SER A 57 -11.22 -7.13 -29.33
C SER A 57 -11.91 -8.50 -29.35
N PRO A 58 -13.15 -8.63 -29.85
CA PRO A 58 -13.84 -9.92 -29.92
C PRO A 58 -13.31 -10.84 -31.03
N HIS A 59 -12.21 -10.49 -31.70
CA HIS A 59 -11.59 -11.34 -32.71
C HIS A 59 -10.14 -11.67 -32.36
N ASN A 60 -9.90 -12.97 -32.19
CA ASN A 60 -8.61 -13.62 -31.95
C ASN A 60 -7.47 -13.06 -32.83
N THR A 61 -6.42 -12.54 -32.19
CA THR A 61 -4.99 -12.78 -32.51
C THR A 61 -4.11 -11.91 -31.59
N PRO A 62 -3.22 -12.49 -30.76
CA PRO A 62 -2.30 -11.72 -29.94
C PRO A 62 -1.06 -11.36 -30.77
N LEU A 63 -1.14 -10.29 -31.55
CA LEU A 63 0.04 -9.61 -32.08
C LEU A 63 0.30 -8.38 -31.19
N GLN A 64 1.03 -8.60 -30.08
CA GLN A 64 1.61 -7.54 -29.28
C GLN A 64 2.62 -6.76 -30.15
N THR A 65 2.16 -5.66 -30.75
CA THR A 65 2.99 -4.74 -31.52
C THR A 65 3.48 -3.64 -30.59
N ASN A 66 4.80 -3.37 -30.62
CA ASN A 66 5.51 -2.34 -29.84
C ASN A 66 4.85 -0.94 -29.84
N ASN A 67 3.96 -0.65 -30.80
CA ASN A 67 3.25 0.63 -30.91
C ASN A 67 2.18 0.86 -29.82
N GLN A 68 1.65 -0.19 -29.18
CA GLN A 68 0.66 -0.02 -28.09
C GLN A 68 1.30 0.52 -26.80
N ILE A 69 2.56 0.15 -26.53
CA ILE A 69 3.30 0.60 -25.33
C ILE A 69 3.64 2.09 -25.44
N ILE A 70 3.95 2.58 -26.65
CA ILE A 70 4.22 4.00 -26.93
C ILE A 70 2.93 4.84 -26.81
N SER A 71 1.79 4.29 -27.21
CA SER A 71 0.47 4.95 -27.09
C SER A 71 0.01 5.10 -25.64
N LEU A 72 0.32 4.15 -24.75
CA LEU A 72 0.05 4.24 -23.31
C LEU A 72 0.79 5.40 -22.63
N ALA A 73 2.05 5.61 -23.01
CA ALA A 73 2.91 6.63 -22.42
C ALA A 73 2.45 8.07 -22.73
N GLN A 74 1.62 8.26 -23.76
CA GLN A 74 1.09 9.55 -24.20
C GLN A 74 -0.35 9.83 -23.74
N GLN A 75 -0.97 8.92 -22.96
CA GLN A 75 -2.34 9.14 -22.50
C GLN A 75 -2.41 10.27 -21.49
N THR A 76 -3.25 11.25 -21.78
CA THR A 76 -3.66 12.31 -20.85
C THR A 76 -4.95 11.90 -20.13
N TRP A 77 -5.23 12.48 -18.97
CA TRP A 77 -6.53 12.29 -18.30
C TRP A 77 -7.69 12.64 -19.21
N HIS A 78 -7.51 13.64 -20.07
CA HIS A 78 -8.43 14.01 -21.14
C HIS A 78 -8.70 12.84 -22.10
N GLY A 79 -7.65 12.15 -22.56
CA GLY A 79 -7.79 10.94 -23.36
C GLY A 79 -8.56 9.83 -22.64
N ILE A 80 -8.35 9.65 -21.34
CA ILE A 80 -9.03 8.61 -20.54
C ILE A 80 -10.53 8.93 -20.38
N THR A 81 -10.87 10.19 -20.10
CA THR A 81 -12.26 10.61 -19.86
C THR A 81 -13.05 10.78 -21.16
N CYS A 82 -12.41 11.22 -22.24
CA CYS A 82 -13.07 11.56 -23.51
C CYS A 82 -13.03 10.43 -24.56
N SER A 83 -12.11 9.46 -24.49
CA SER A 83 -12.03 8.36 -25.47
C SER A 83 -13.11 7.29 -25.29
N ILE A 84 -13.79 7.26 -24.14
CA ILE A 84 -14.84 6.29 -23.84
C ILE A 84 -16.14 6.74 -24.53
N LYS A 85 -16.49 6.08 -25.64
CA LYS A 85 -17.77 6.22 -26.35
C LYS A 85 -18.94 5.59 -25.57
N GLN A 86 -19.12 5.95 -24.29
CA GLN A 86 -20.25 5.46 -23.47
C GLN A 86 -21.28 6.55 -23.20
N PRO A 87 -22.58 6.18 -23.06
CA PRO A 87 -23.68 7.12 -22.82
C PRO A 87 -23.66 7.84 -21.45
N ASN A 88 -22.57 7.78 -20.69
CA ASN A 88 -22.43 8.41 -19.37
C ASN A 88 -20.99 8.87 -19.06
N ARG A 89 -20.27 9.38 -20.07
CA ARG A 89 -18.85 9.78 -19.94
C ARG A 89 -18.57 10.74 -18.77
N ARG A 90 -19.49 11.68 -18.51
CA ARG A 90 -19.35 12.67 -17.43
C ARG A 90 -19.44 12.03 -16.04
N HIS A 91 -20.44 11.17 -15.82
CA HIS A 91 -20.59 10.42 -14.58
C HIS A 91 -19.35 9.55 -14.31
N PHE A 92 -18.83 8.91 -15.36
CA PHE A 92 -17.60 8.13 -15.28
C PHE A 92 -16.39 9.00 -14.89
N ALA A 93 -16.20 10.16 -15.54
CA ALA A 93 -15.12 11.09 -15.22
C ALA A 93 -15.17 11.57 -13.76
N LEU A 94 -16.36 11.90 -13.26
CA LEU A 94 -16.57 12.29 -11.85
C LEU A 94 -16.31 11.12 -10.88
N ALA A 95 -16.73 9.91 -11.23
CA ALA A 95 -16.48 8.72 -10.42
C ALA A 95 -14.98 8.40 -10.32
N ILE A 96 -14.26 8.48 -11.46
CA ILE A 96 -12.81 8.32 -11.49
C ILE A 96 -12.13 9.42 -10.68
N HIS A 97 -12.52 10.68 -10.87
CA HIS A 97 -11.98 11.81 -10.11
C HIS A 97 -12.09 11.57 -8.61
N ARG A 98 -13.30 11.27 -8.13
CA ARG A 98 -13.56 10.97 -6.72
C ARG A 98 -12.67 9.83 -6.23
N HIS A 99 -12.58 8.74 -6.98
CA HIS A 99 -11.81 7.57 -6.58
C HIS A 99 -10.30 7.85 -6.48
N LEU A 100 -9.74 8.55 -7.47
CA LEU A 100 -8.32 8.89 -7.50
C LEU A 100 -7.95 9.87 -6.39
N CYS A 101 -8.77 10.91 -6.18
CA CYS A 101 -8.60 11.83 -5.06
C CYS A 101 -8.71 11.11 -3.72
N GLN A 102 -9.69 10.22 -3.55
CA GLN A 102 -9.88 9.46 -2.33
C GLN A 102 -8.66 8.59 -2.00
N ILE A 103 -8.12 7.86 -2.98
CA ILE A 103 -6.94 7.00 -2.75
C ILE A 103 -5.71 7.84 -2.38
N LEU A 104 -5.48 8.97 -3.07
CA LEU A 104 -4.35 9.86 -2.77
C LEU A 104 -4.46 10.48 -1.38
N LEU A 105 -5.66 10.90 -0.97
CA LEU A 105 -5.91 11.45 0.36
C LEU A 105 -5.79 10.37 1.44
N ALA A 106 -6.32 9.17 1.22
CA ALA A 106 -6.17 8.04 2.15
C ALA A 106 -4.70 7.64 2.34
N ALA A 107 -3.91 7.62 1.25
CA ALA A 107 -2.47 7.39 1.31
C ALA A 107 -1.76 8.46 2.17
N ARG A 108 -2.18 9.72 2.03
CA ARG A 108 -1.66 10.82 2.86
C ARG A 108 -2.00 10.64 4.33
N GLU A 109 -3.26 10.32 4.63
CA GLU A 109 -3.72 10.07 5.98
C GLU A 109 -2.89 8.95 6.63
N SER A 110 -2.71 7.82 5.94
CA SER A 110 -1.90 6.71 6.43
C SER A 110 -0.46 7.14 6.75
N MET A 111 0.18 7.91 5.85
CA MET A 111 1.52 8.45 6.10
C MET A 111 1.57 9.34 7.34
N LEU A 112 0.59 10.22 7.54
CA LEU A 112 0.53 11.11 8.71
C LEU A 112 0.26 10.34 10.01
N LEU A 113 -0.62 9.34 9.98
CA LEU A 113 -0.88 8.47 11.13
C LEU A 113 0.37 7.72 11.55
N PHE A 114 1.08 7.09 10.59
CA PHE A 114 2.34 6.44 10.86
C PHE A 114 3.40 7.41 11.39
N TRP A 115 3.48 8.62 10.82
CA TRP A 115 4.42 9.63 11.28
C TRP A 115 4.14 10.04 12.73
N ARG A 116 2.86 10.25 13.06
CA ARG A 116 2.39 10.59 14.41
C ARG A 116 2.72 9.50 15.43
N GLU A 117 2.49 8.23 15.10
CA GLU A 117 2.89 7.09 15.93
C GLU A 117 4.40 7.03 16.16
N SER A 118 5.19 7.53 15.20
CA SER A 118 6.66 7.52 15.26
C SER A 118 7.23 8.66 16.12
N LEU A 119 6.51 9.78 16.27
CA LEU A 119 6.99 11.00 16.96
C LEU A 119 7.65 10.76 18.34
N PRO A 120 7.11 9.92 19.25
CA PRO A 120 7.71 9.70 20.56
C PRO A 120 9.14 9.13 20.49
N TYR A 121 9.44 8.41 19.41
CA TYR A 121 10.72 7.75 19.18
C TYR A 121 11.69 8.60 18.34
N LEU A 122 11.26 9.77 17.87
CA LEU A 122 12.08 10.69 17.09
C LEU A 122 12.75 11.75 17.98
N PRO A 123 13.97 12.21 17.62
CA PRO A 123 14.60 13.38 18.22
C PRO A 123 13.76 14.65 18.04
N SER A 124 13.81 15.58 18.99
CA SER A 124 12.97 16.79 19.00
C SER A 124 13.07 17.64 17.73
N TYR A 125 14.25 17.72 17.10
CA TYR A 125 14.48 18.48 15.87
C TYR A 125 13.90 17.81 14.60
N MET A 126 13.53 16.52 14.66
CA MET A 126 12.90 15.77 13.56
C MET A 126 11.39 15.61 13.74
N ARG A 127 10.81 16.21 14.79
CA ARG A 127 9.37 16.15 15.06
C ARG A 127 8.67 17.28 14.29
N PRO A 128 7.98 16.98 13.18
CA PRO A 128 7.15 17.98 12.52
C PRO A 128 5.94 18.37 13.39
N ARG A 129 5.36 19.53 13.07
CA ARG A 129 3.98 19.84 13.45
C ARG A 129 3.05 19.20 12.43
N ILE A 130 2.26 18.22 12.87
CA ILE A 130 1.24 17.57 12.03
C ILE A 130 -0.09 18.21 12.39
N GLU A 131 -0.67 18.95 11.46
CA GLU A 131 -2.01 19.51 11.67
C GLU A 131 -3.08 18.45 11.35
N PRO A 132 -4.16 18.38 12.15
CA PRO A 132 -5.29 17.53 11.81
C PRO A 132 -5.96 18.09 10.56
N VAL A 133 -5.97 17.29 9.49
CA VAL A 133 -6.68 17.62 8.26
C VAL A 133 -7.86 16.67 8.15
N ASP A 134 -9.06 17.22 8.00
CA ASP A 134 -10.24 16.44 7.65
C ASP A 134 -10.20 16.07 6.17
N PHE A 135 -9.75 14.84 5.89
CA PHE A 135 -9.63 14.30 4.54
C PHE A 135 -10.98 14.09 3.86
N GLN A 136 -12.06 13.88 4.63
CA GLN A 136 -13.39 13.67 4.09
C GLN A 136 -13.96 14.98 3.57
N SER A 137 -13.95 16.03 4.40
CA SER A 137 -14.34 17.38 3.98
C SER A 137 -13.50 17.88 2.80
N LYS A 138 -12.19 17.57 2.80
CA LYS A 138 -11.33 17.91 1.67
C LYS A 138 -11.73 17.20 0.37
N LEU A 139 -12.08 15.91 0.43
CA LEU A 139 -12.55 15.15 -0.72
C LEU A 139 -13.87 15.73 -1.25
N ASP A 140 -14.82 16.00 -0.36
CA ASP A 140 -16.14 16.50 -0.75
C ASP A 140 -16.04 17.88 -1.41
N SER A 141 -15.15 18.77 -0.91
CA SER A 141 -14.82 20.03 -1.57
C SER A 141 -14.28 19.86 -2.99
N LEU A 142 -13.34 18.92 -3.21
CA LEU A 142 -12.79 18.67 -4.55
C LEU A 142 -13.87 18.14 -5.51
N VAL A 143 -14.72 17.22 -5.03
CA VAL A 143 -15.80 16.64 -5.82
C VAL A 143 -16.86 17.68 -6.17
N GLN A 144 -17.23 18.56 -5.23
CA GLN A 144 -18.16 19.66 -5.49
C GLN A 144 -17.63 20.62 -6.56
N THR A 145 -16.35 20.99 -6.49
CA THR A 145 -15.72 21.82 -7.54
C THR A 145 -15.79 21.14 -8.89
N ALA A 146 -15.46 19.85 -9.00
CA ALA A 146 -15.53 19.12 -10.25
C ALA A 146 -16.97 18.99 -10.80
N GLN A 147 -17.97 18.81 -9.92
CA GLN A 147 -19.38 18.72 -10.31
C GLN A 147 -19.94 20.02 -10.88
N SER A 148 -19.45 21.18 -10.41
CA SER A 148 -19.87 22.49 -10.90
C SER A 148 -19.37 22.87 -12.30
N LEU A 149 -18.42 22.12 -12.88
CA LEU A 149 -17.84 22.45 -14.18
C LEU A 149 -18.74 21.99 -15.34
N GLU A 150 -19.12 22.88 -16.24
CA GLU A 150 -20.07 22.55 -17.30
C GLU A 150 -19.44 21.79 -18.46
N THR A 151 -18.19 22.11 -18.83
CA THR A 151 -17.51 21.51 -19.98
C THR A 151 -16.69 20.28 -19.61
N ASP A 152 -16.62 19.31 -20.53
CA ASP A 152 -15.81 18.09 -20.35
C ASP A 152 -14.30 18.41 -20.34
N ASP A 153 -13.88 19.44 -21.07
CA ASP A 153 -12.49 19.93 -21.10
C ASP A 153 -12.07 20.51 -19.75
N ASP A 154 -12.92 21.34 -19.14
CA ASP A 154 -12.68 21.90 -17.81
C ASP A 154 -12.62 20.80 -16.76
N LEU A 155 -13.52 19.80 -16.83
CA LEU A 155 -13.51 18.66 -15.92
C LEU A 155 -12.21 17.84 -16.03
N ALA A 156 -11.73 17.58 -17.24
CA ALA A 156 -10.47 16.87 -17.46
C ALA A 156 -9.25 17.68 -16.97
N ASN A 157 -9.27 19.00 -17.14
CA ASN A 157 -8.24 19.90 -16.61
C ASN A 157 -8.25 19.90 -15.08
N GLN A 158 -9.43 20.00 -14.46
CA GLN A 158 -9.60 19.95 -13.01
C GLN A 158 -9.13 18.62 -12.42
N LEU A 159 -9.48 17.50 -13.06
CA LEU A 159 -9.00 16.17 -12.69
C LEU A 159 -7.47 16.10 -12.68
N SER A 160 -6.86 16.57 -13.77
CA SER A 160 -5.40 16.60 -13.92
C SER A 160 -4.75 17.47 -12.85
N PHE A 161 -5.31 18.65 -12.60
CA PHE A 161 -4.82 19.60 -11.61
C PHE A 161 -4.90 19.04 -10.18
N ASP A 162 -6.06 18.49 -9.79
CA ASP A 162 -6.27 17.93 -8.46
C ASP A 162 -5.35 16.75 -8.18
N ILE A 163 -5.20 15.84 -9.14
CA ILE A 163 -4.29 14.69 -9.02
C ILE A 163 -2.85 15.16 -8.91
N ALA A 164 -2.40 16.09 -9.76
CA ALA A 164 -1.03 16.61 -9.70
C ALA A 164 -0.75 17.33 -8.38
N ARG A 165 -1.71 18.13 -7.90
CA ARG A 165 -1.64 18.83 -6.62
C ARG A 165 -1.58 17.86 -5.44
N LEU A 166 -2.48 16.88 -5.38
CA LEU A 166 -2.45 15.86 -4.32
C LEU A 166 -1.15 15.04 -4.37
N SER A 167 -0.68 14.70 -5.56
CA SER A 167 0.52 13.89 -5.73
C SER A 167 1.79 14.63 -5.34
N SER A 168 1.90 15.92 -5.68
CA SER A 168 3.02 16.75 -5.25
C SER A 168 3.08 16.88 -3.72
N GLN A 169 1.93 17.11 -3.08
CA GLN A 169 1.80 17.15 -1.63
C GLN A 169 2.18 15.80 -0.98
N ASN A 170 1.72 14.66 -1.53
CA ASN A 170 2.11 13.33 -1.02
C ASN A 170 3.60 13.08 -1.19
N THR A 171 4.19 13.51 -2.31
CA THR A 171 5.63 13.37 -2.58
C THR A 171 6.47 14.15 -1.58
N VAL A 172 6.10 15.39 -1.30
CA VAL A 172 6.78 16.23 -0.29
C VAL A 172 6.67 15.60 1.08
N LEU A 173 5.46 15.17 1.48
CA LEU A 173 5.24 14.53 2.76
C LEU A 173 6.06 13.25 2.91
N PHE A 174 6.04 12.37 1.90
CA PHE A 174 6.79 11.12 1.93
C PHE A 174 8.29 11.37 2.06
N LYS A 175 8.84 12.37 1.35
CA LYS A 175 10.25 12.77 1.49
C LYS A 175 10.58 13.23 2.90
N GLN A 176 9.73 14.04 3.52
CA GLN A 176 9.91 14.52 4.89
C GLN A 176 9.83 13.37 5.90
N LEU A 177 8.82 12.50 5.75
CA LEU A 177 8.66 11.29 6.54
C LEU A 177 9.94 10.44 6.47
N CYS A 178 10.40 10.08 5.27
CA CYS A 178 11.62 9.29 5.08
C CYS A 178 12.83 9.91 5.77
N LYS A 179 13.05 11.22 5.65
CA LYS A 179 14.14 11.92 6.34
C LYS A 179 14.06 11.78 7.86
N SER A 180 12.85 11.84 8.41
CA SER A 180 12.65 11.77 9.86
C SER A 180 12.82 10.35 10.43
N VAL A 181 12.38 9.31 9.71
CA VAL A 181 12.33 7.93 10.22
C VAL A 181 13.58 7.10 9.91
N THR A 182 14.38 7.55 8.95
CA THR A 182 15.59 6.83 8.51
C THR A 182 16.66 6.85 9.60
N LEU A 183 17.28 5.68 9.86
CA LEU A 183 18.40 5.49 10.80
C LEU A 183 18.11 5.93 12.24
N GLN A 184 16.85 5.91 12.66
CA GLN A 184 16.47 6.20 14.04
C GLN A 184 16.43 4.93 14.90
N SER A 185 17.43 4.74 15.77
CA SER A 185 17.57 3.51 16.58
C SER A 185 16.40 3.25 17.51
N LYS A 186 15.87 4.30 18.17
CA LYS A 186 14.69 4.20 19.06
C LYS A 186 13.45 3.78 18.29
N LEU A 187 13.24 4.36 17.10
CA LEU A 187 12.12 4.01 16.24
C LEU A 187 12.26 2.59 15.70
N ALA A 188 13.46 2.19 15.27
CA ALA A 188 13.75 0.83 14.82
C ALA A 188 13.44 -0.19 15.91
N ALA A 189 13.85 0.06 17.16
CA ALA A 189 13.53 -0.82 18.29
C ALA A 189 12.02 -0.92 18.56
N PHE A 190 11.28 0.20 18.45
CA PHE A 190 9.82 0.20 18.55
C PHE A 190 9.17 -0.64 17.44
N LEU A 191 9.56 -0.41 16.19
CA LEU A 191 9.01 -1.13 15.05
C LEU A 191 9.34 -2.62 15.14
N ARG A 192 10.55 -2.99 15.54
CA ARG A 192 10.94 -4.38 15.78
C ARG A 192 9.98 -5.07 16.75
N ARG A 193 9.70 -4.45 17.89
CA ARG A 193 8.76 -4.99 18.89
C ARG A 193 7.35 -5.13 18.31
N ARG A 194 6.84 -4.09 17.65
CA ARG A 194 5.50 -4.10 17.04
C ARG A 194 5.34 -5.18 15.97
N PHE A 195 6.28 -5.27 15.04
CA PHE A 195 6.21 -6.26 13.95
C PHE A 195 6.48 -7.68 14.46
N HIS A 196 7.33 -7.84 15.48
CA HIS A 196 7.48 -9.11 16.18
C HIS A 196 6.15 -9.56 16.81
N GLN A 197 5.44 -8.66 17.50
CA GLN A 197 4.13 -8.97 18.09
C GLN A 197 3.08 -9.36 17.04
N ILE A 198 3.00 -8.63 15.91
CA ILE A 198 2.10 -8.97 14.81
C ILE A 198 2.44 -10.36 14.24
N ARG A 199 3.74 -10.67 14.10
CA ARG A 199 4.20 -11.99 13.66
C ARG A 199 3.78 -13.09 14.64
N MET A 200 3.96 -12.88 15.94
CA MET A 200 3.54 -13.84 16.97
C MET A 200 2.03 -14.03 17.02
N LYS A 201 1.25 -12.96 16.83
CA LYS A 201 -0.20 -13.05 16.75
C LYS A 201 -0.67 -13.88 15.55
N ARG A 202 -0.14 -13.60 14.35
CA ARG A 202 -0.44 -14.40 13.14
C ARG A 202 0.00 -15.85 13.28
N LEU A 203 1.12 -16.10 13.96
CA LEU A 203 1.58 -17.45 14.26
C LEU A 203 0.56 -18.15 15.17
N ALA A 204 0.13 -17.51 16.25
CA ALA A 204 -0.88 -18.06 17.15
C ALA A 204 -2.23 -18.31 16.45
N GLU A 205 -2.65 -17.44 15.54
CA GLU A 205 -3.86 -17.65 14.73
C GLU A 205 -3.77 -18.88 13.80
N ALA A 206 -2.56 -19.33 13.46
CA ALA A 206 -2.34 -20.53 12.65
C ALA A 206 -2.37 -21.83 13.46
N PHE A 207 -2.36 -21.75 14.80
CA PHE A 207 -2.44 -22.90 15.68
C PHE A 207 -3.73 -22.85 16.49
N PHE A 208 -4.54 -23.90 16.39
CA PHE A 208 -5.61 -24.11 17.35
C PHE A 208 -5.00 -24.77 18.59
N CYS A 209 -4.94 -24.04 19.70
CA CYS A 209 -4.60 -24.65 20.97
C CYS A 209 -5.80 -25.48 21.45
N GLN A 210 -5.71 -26.80 21.32
CA GLN A 210 -6.63 -27.72 21.99
C GLN A 210 -5.96 -28.20 23.28
N GLU A 211 -6.55 -27.85 24.42
CA GLU A 211 -6.13 -28.43 25.70
C GLU A 211 -6.54 -29.89 25.73
N LEU A 212 -5.55 -30.78 25.67
CA LEU A 212 -5.74 -32.21 25.79
C LEU A 212 -5.27 -32.65 27.17
N SER A 213 -6.03 -33.54 27.82
CA SER A 213 -5.54 -34.22 29.03
C SER A 213 -4.27 -35.02 28.69
N LEU A 214 -3.39 -35.22 29.67
CA LEU A 214 -2.15 -35.97 29.49
C LEU A 214 -2.41 -37.37 28.87
N VAL A 215 -3.53 -38.00 29.24
CA VAL A 215 -3.97 -39.30 28.71
C VAL A 215 -4.22 -39.25 27.20
N ASN A 216 -4.89 -38.20 26.71
CA ASN A 216 -5.17 -38.04 25.29
C ASN A 216 -3.90 -37.73 24.47
N LEU A 217 -2.93 -37.03 25.05
CA LEU A 217 -1.64 -36.80 24.41
C LEU A 217 -0.82 -38.08 24.28
N LEU A 218 -0.84 -38.94 25.30
CA LEU A 218 -0.12 -40.21 25.30
C LEU A 218 -0.75 -41.23 24.34
N ALA A 219 -2.07 -41.22 24.16
CA ALA A 219 -2.77 -42.08 23.20
C ALA A 219 -2.39 -41.81 21.72
N ILE A 220 -1.87 -40.62 21.41
CA ILE A 220 -1.37 -40.27 20.06
C ILE A 220 -0.02 -40.97 19.78
N TYR A 221 0.77 -41.20 20.82
CA TYR A 221 2.08 -41.85 20.71
C TYR A 221 2.02 -43.37 20.93
N ASP A 222 1.00 -43.85 21.62
CA ASP A 222 0.84 -45.27 21.94
C ASP A 222 -0.53 -45.77 21.46
N SER A 223 -0.55 -46.36 20.26
CA SER A 223 -1.77 -46.90 19.64
C SER A 223 -2.39 -48.08 20.40
N SER A 224 -1.71 -48.60 21.43
CA SER A 224 -2.18 -49.68 22.29
C SER A 224 -3.27 -49.25 23.30
N LEU A 225 -3.45 -47.94 23.54
CA LEU A 225 -4.45 -47.41 24.49
C LEU A 225 -5.86 -47.24 23.91
N ASN A 226 -6.04 -47.37 22.58
CA ASN A 226 -7.36 -47.25 21.93
C ASN A 226 -8.21 -48.53 22.02
N GLY A 227 -7.79 -49.54 22.78
CA GLY A 227 -8.41 -50.87 22.83
C GLY A 227 -9.35 -51.14 24.00
N ALA A 228 -9.72 -50.15 24.81
CA ALA A 228 -10.50 -50.41 26.04
C ALA A 228 -11.66 -49.44 26.26
N VAL A 229 -12.56 -49.31 25.27
CA VAL A 229 -13.95 -48.92 25.54
C VAL A 229 -14.87 -49.69 24.58
N ASN A 230 -15.40 -50.82 25.06
CA ASN A 230 -16.72 -51.34 24.71
C ASN A 230 -17.66 -50.98 25.85
#